data_AF-A0A7K0HRG3-F1
#
_entry.id   AF-A0A7K0HRG3-F1
#
_cell.length_a   1.000
_cell.length_b   1.000
_cell.length_c   1.000
_cell.angle_alpha   90.00
_cell.angle_beta   90.00
_cell.angle_gamma   90.00
#
_symmetry.space_group_name_H-M   'P 1'
#
loop_
_entity.id
_entity.type
_entity.pdbx_description
1 polymer ?
#
loop_
_entity_poly.entity_id
_entity_poly.type
_entity_poly.pdbx_seq_one_letter_code
_entity_poly.pdbx_strand_id
1 'polypeptide(L)' 'MGKKLFGVIAFVAIATAAGWNYQQNKQSVELSDLALANVEALARYEDGECPNGCLTEYDSKGCWCYRFYPNVKEKDWTR' A
#
# COMPACT_ATOMS: atom_id res chain seq x y z
N MET A 1 10.62 48.45 -30.00
CA MET A 1 11.13 47.68 -28.84
C MET A 1 10.06 46.85 -28.10
N GLY A 2 8.77 47.23 -28.08
CA GLY A 2 7.76 46.53 -27.26
C GLY A 2 7.48 45.05 -27.59
N LYS A 3 7.56 44.64 -28.87
CA LYS A 3 7.27 43.26 -29.29
C LYS A 3 8.24 42.21 -28.71
N LYS A 4 9.49 42.62 -28.42
CA LYS A 4 10.51 41.74 -27.83
C LYS A 4 10.25 41.47 -26.35
N LEU A 5 9.62 42.41 -25.63
CA LEU A 5 9.28 42.27 -24.22
C LEU A 5 8.12 41.28 -24.01
N PHE A 6 7.09 41.34 -24.89
CA PHE A 6 5.97 40.39 -24.85
C PHE A 6 6.41 38.95 -25.07
N GLY A 7 7.38 38.71 -25.96
CA GLY A 7 7.95 37.38 -26.18
C GLY A 7 8.62 36.82 -24.93
N VAL A 8 9.42 37.64 -24.23
CA VAL A 8 10.09 37.23 -22.98
C VAL A 8 9.07 36.94 -21.87
N ILE A 9 8.05 37.78 -21.72
CA ILE A 9 6.98 37.58 -20.73
C ILE A 9 6.21 36.28 -21.01
N ALA A 10 5.91 35.99 -22.28
CA ALA A 10 5.24 34.74 -22.67
C ALA A 10 6.10 33.50 -22.37
N PHE A 11 7.41 33.56 -22.63
CA PHE A 11 8.33 32.46 -22.28
C PHE A 11 8.41 32.21 -20.78
N VAL A 12 8.47 33.27 -19.97
CA VAL A 12 8.48 33.16 -18.50
C VAL A 12 7.18 32.55 -17.99
N ALA A 13 6.02 32.95 -18.53
CA ALA A 13 4.72 32.40 -18.15
C ALA A 13 4.57 30.90 -18.48
N ILE A 14 5.12 30.45 -19.60
CA ILE A 14 5.10 29.02 -19.98
C ILE A 14 6.03 28.21 -19.06
N ALA A 15 7.22 28.75 -18.75
CA ALA A 15 8.19 28.10 -17.87
C ALA A 15 7.66 27.95 -16.43
N THR A 16 6.96 28.95 -15.89
CA THR A 16 6.35 28.88 -14.55
C THR A 16 5.18 27.90 -14.50
N ALA A 17 4.34 27.85 -15.54
CA ALA A 17 3.23 26.89 -15.62
C ALA A 17 3.73 25.43 -15.72
N ALA A 18 4.76 25.17 -16.54
CA ALA A 18 5.37 23.85 -16.65
C ALA A 18 6.10 23.43 -15.36
N GLY A 19 6.76 24.38 -14.67
CA GLY A 19 7.39 24.15 -13.38
C GLY A 19 6.38 23.83 -12.27
N TRP A 20 5.21 24.47 -12.27
CA TRP A 20 4.13 24.21 -11.32
C TRP A 20 3.51 22.81 -11.51
N ASN A 21 3.36 22.37 -12.77
CA ASN A 21 2.84 21.03 -13.09
C ASN A 21 3.82 19.91 -12.66
N TYR A 22 5.13 20.12 -12.79
CA TYR A 22 6.16 19.19 -12.31
C TYR A 22 6.20 19.08 -10.78
N GLN A 23 5.95 20.19 -10.07
CA GLN A 23 6.00 20.22 -8.60
C GLN A 23 4.79 19.52 -7.95
N GLN A 24 3.61 19.60 -8.58
CA GLN A 24 2.38 18.94 -8.10
C GLN A 24 2.45 17.41 -8.13
N ASN A 25 3.26 16.81 -9.01
CA ASN A 25 3.34 15.35 -9.19
C ASN A 25 4.48 14.69 -8.38
N LYS A 26 5.06 15.40 -7.41
CA LYS A 26 5.94 14.80 -6.39
C LYS A 26 5.23 14.76 -5.04
N GLN A 27 4.04 14.19 -5.02
CA GLN A 27 3.56 13.56 -3.80
C GLN A 27 4.13 12.14 -3.76
N SER A 28 5.47 12.03 -3.71
CA SER A 28 6.06 10.84 -3.12
C SER A 28 5.64 10.90 -1.67
N VAL A 29 4.61 10.14 -1.30
CA VAL A 29 4.31 9.91 0.10
C VAL A 29 5.53 9.19 0.65
N GLU A 30 6.48 9.95 1.18
CA GLU A 30 7.56 9.40 1.99
C GLU A 30 6.91 8.93 3.28
N LEU A 31 6.37 7.71 3.24
CA LEU A 31 6.00 7.02 4.45
C LEU A 31 7.28 6.86 5.26
N SER A 32 7.29 7.44 6.46
CA SER A 32 8.39 7.23 7.41
C SER A 32 8.62 5.72 7.58
N ASP A 33 9.87 5.31 7.77
CA ASP A 33 10.23 3.92 8.09
C ASP A 33 9.37 3.37 9.25
N LEU A 34 8.94 4.24 10.17
CA LEU A 34 8.02 3.89 11.25
C LEU A 34 6.58 3.62 10.77
N ALA A 35 6.07 4.40 9.82
CA ALA A 35 4.77 4.18 9.21
C ALA A 35 4.77 2.90 8.36
N LEU A 36 5.87 2.63 7.64
CA LEU A 36 6.04 1.38 6.90
C LEU A 36 6.11 0.17 7.84
N ALA A 37 6.90 0.24 8.91
CA ALA A 37 6.98 -0.82 9.91
C ALA A 37 5.63 -1.08 10.62
N ASN A 38 4.77 -0.06 10.77
CA ASN A 38 3.41 -0.23 11.32
C ASN A 38 2.46 -0.90 10.32
N VAL A 39 2.60 -0.63 9.02
CA VAL A 39 1.84 -1.33 7.97
C VAL A 39 2.29 -2.78 7.87
N GLU A 40 3.59 -3.04 7.85
CA GLU A 40 4.16 -4.38 7.88
C GLU A 40 3.80 -5.11 9.19
N ALA A 41 3.70 -4.39 10.31
CA ALA A 41 3.24 -4.95 11.57
C ALA A 41 1.79 -5.45 11.53
N LEU A 42 0.94 -4.78 10.75
CA LEU A 42 -0.44 -5.19 10.53
C LEU A 42 -0.51 -6.39 9.58
N ALA A 43 0.38 -6.44 8.58
CA ALA A 43 0.45 -7.54 7.60
C ALA A 43 1.33 -8.74 8.03
N ARG A 44 1.99 -8.69 9.20
CA ARG A 44 2.95 -9.73 9.64
C ARG A 44 2.36 -11.15 9.77
N TYR A 45 1.03 -11.25 9.82
CA TYR A 45 0.30 -12.50 9.88
C TYR A 45 -0.63 -12.71 8.67
N GLU A 46 -0.33 -12.03 7.56
CA GLU A 46 -0.90 -12.29 6.23
C GLU A 46 0.05 -13.14 5.37
N ASP A 47 1.02 -13.83 5.97
CA ASP A 47 1.72 -14.86 5.21
C ASP A 47 0.73 -16.02 4.92
N GLY A 48 0.95 -16.68 3.79
CA GLY A 48 0.07 -17.77 3.35
C GLY A 48 0.12 -19.02 4.24
N GLU A 49 0.71 -18.98 5.44
CA GLU A 49 0.74 -20.10 6.39
C GLU A 49 -0.55 -20.24 7.20
N CYS A 50 -1.48 -19.29 7.07
CA CYS A 50 -2.84 -19.39 7.59
C CYS A 50 -3.88 -18.92 6.55
N PRO A 51 -3.93 -19.59 5.37
CA PRO A 51 -4.82 -19.16 4.28
C PRO A 51 -6.30 -19.29 4.68
N ASN A 52 -6.56 -20.24 5.58
CA ASN A 52 -7.84 -20.52 6.18
C ASN A 52 -7.65 -20.42 7.70
N GLY A 53 -8.37 -19.51 8.36
CA GLY A 53 -8.30 -19.40 9.83
C GLY A 53 -8.79 -20.68 10.53
N CYS A 54 -8.42 -20.87 11.80
CA CYS A 54 -8.93 -22.01 12.58
C CYS A 54 -10.19 -21.63 13.37
N LEU A 55 -11.22 -22.48 13.29
CA LEU A 55 -12.45 -22.38 14.06
C LEU A 55 -12.35 -23.22 15.34
N THR A 56 -13.06 -22.82 16.39
CA THR A 56 -13.10 -23.56 17.66
C THR A 56 -13.96 -24.83 17.60
N GLU A 57 -14.58 -25.12 16.45
CA GLU A 57 -15.31 -26.35 16.18
C GLU A 57 -14.37 -27.56 16.20
N TYR A 58 -14.81 -28.68 16.78
CA TYR A 58 -14.05 -29.91 16.76
C TYR A 58 -13.96 -30.51 15.34
N ASP A 59 -12.75 -30.80 14.88
CA ASP A 59 -12.50 -31.58 13.67
C ASP A 59 -11.29 -32.50 13.89
N SER A 60 -11.43 -33.77 13.54
CA SER A 60 -10.37 -34.77 13.70
C SER A 60 -9.17 -34.53 12.77
N LYS A 61 -9.33 -33.73 11.70
CA LYS A 61 -8.25 -33.35 10.78
C LYS A 61 -7.30 -32.31 11.39
N GLY A 62 -7.77 -31.50 12.32
CA GLY A 62 -7.02 -30.34 12.81
C GLY A 62 -6.99 -29.18 11.81
N CYS A 63 -6.31 -28.10 12.18
CA CYS A 63 -6.14 -26.89 11.37
C CYS A 63 -4.67 -26.48 11.36
N TRP A 64 -4.16 -26.02 10.22
CA TRP A 64 -2.82 -25.45 10.10
C TRP A 64 -2.89 -23.92 9.99
N CYS A 65 -2.29 -23.23 10.94
CA CYS A 65 -2.20 -21.77 10.95
C CYS A 65 -0.94 -21.35 11.72
N TYR A 66 0.19 -21.16 11.03
CA TYR A 66 1.56 -21.01 11.62
C TYR A 66 2.07 -22.22 12.42
N ARG A 67 1.16 -23.06 12.93
CA ARG A 67 1.40 -24.31 13.64
C ARG A 67 0.16 -25.20 13.45
N PHE A 68 0.37 -26.50 13.65
CA PHE A 68 -0.73 -27.46 13.68
C PHE A 68 -1.51 -27.37 14.99
N TYR A 69 -2.82 -27.13 14.88
CA TYR A 69 -3.78 -27.22 15.96
C TYR A 69 -4.61 -28.51 15.80
N PRO A 70 -4.43 -29.52 16.66
CA PRO A 70 -5.25 -30.73 16.62
C PRO A 70 -6.67 -30.43 17.12
N ASN A 71 -7.65 -31.21 16.66
CA ASN A 71 -9.03 -31.18 17.15
C ASN A 71 -9.78 -29.86 16.91
N VAL A 72 -9.34 -29.05 15.96
CA VAL A 72 -10.03 -27.82 15.53
C VAL A 72 -10.23 -27.82 14.03
N LYS A 73 -11.27 -27.15 13.57
CA LYS A 73 -11.67 -27.12 12.16
C LYS A 73 -10.98 -25.98 11.40
N GLU A 74 -10.43 -26.27 10.24
CA GLU A 74 -9.97 -25.25 9.30
C GLU A 74 -11.17 -24.54 8.63
N LYS A 75 -11.11 -23.21 8.51
CA LYS A 75 -12.19 -22.41 7.93
C LYS A 75 -12.27 -22.66 6.43
N ASP A 76 -13.29 -23.39 6.02
CA ASP A 76 -13.65 -23.50 4.61
C ASP A 76 -14.39 -22.21 4.17
N TRP A 77 -13.81 -21.48 3.23
CA TRP A 77 -14.41 -20.30 2.59
C TRP A 77 -15.26 -20.64 1.35
N THR A 78 -15.22 -21.90 0.91
CA THR A 78 -15.95 -22.37 -0.28
C THR A 78 -17.34 -22.94 0.03
N ARG A 79 -17.68 -23.05 1.32
CA ARG A 79 -18.96 -23.56 1.82
C ARG A 79 -19.73 -22.49 2.59
#